data_AF-A0A2E7UG12-F1
#
_entry.id   AF-A0A2E7UG12-F1
#
_cell.length_a   1.000
_cell.length_b   1.000
_cell.length_c   1.000
_cell.angle_alpha   90.00
_cell.angle_beta   90.00
_cell.angle_gamma   90.00
#
_symmetry.space_group_name_H-M   'P 1'
#
loop_
_entity.id
_entity.type
_entity.pdbx_description
1 polymer ?
#
loop_
_entity_poly.entity_id
_entity_poly.type
_entity_poly.pdbx_seq_one_letter_code
_entity_poly.pdbx_strand_id
1 'polypeptide(L)'
;MKAVLVAAAALGASATGPTSASARDLLPSNPYDARIIAANRCNTAARQGGFAPMVLDKCRAIYDETVRFERSVPKMTAAQRNTLIVAKGLSMMTLAGGYLNLDGVMSARVCQIIRVIDRSLAGYDPSAPNGLEKLHQMLVNTRDNAVPKCRSGGHWPD
;
A
#
# COMPACT_ATOMS: atom_id res chain seq x y z
N MET A 1 51.73 10.09 -3.81
CA MET A 1 51.37 9.11 -4.86
C MET A 1 49.95 8.65 -4.64
N LYS A 2 49.25 8.45 -5.76
CA LYS A 2 47.89 7.98 -6.05
C LYS A 2 47.05 7.28 -4.96
N ALA A 3 45.77 7.66 -5.01
CA ALA A 3 44.57 7.13 -4.35
C ALA A 3 44.19 5.70 -4.77
N VAL A 4 43.33 5.06 -3.96
CA VAL A 4 42.12 4.37 -4.44
C VAL A 4 40.97 4.60 -3.45
N LEU A 5 39.91 5.27 -3.94
CA LEU A 5 38.56 5.25 -3.39
C LEU A 5 37.93 3.87 -3.62
N VAL A 6 37.16 3.37 -2.64
CA VAL A 6 35.86 2.74 -2.93
C VAL A 6 34.85 3.19 -1.89
N ALA A 7 33.82 3.85 -2.38
CA ALA A 7 32.63 4.27 -1.67
C ALA A 7 31.57 3.15 -1.68
N ALA A 8 30.77 3.07 -0.62
CA ALA A 8 29.34 2.71 -0.65
C ALA A 8 28.74 3.15 0.69
N ALA A 9 28.51 4.45 0.85
CA ALA A 9 27.22 5.10 0.59
C ALA A 9 26.26 4.95 1.79
N ALA A 10 26.28 6.03 2.57
CA ALA A 10 25.29 6.44 3.55
C ALA A 10 23.87 5.90 3.30
N LEU A 11 23.34 5.19 4.29
CA LEU A 11 21.90 5.16 4.61
C LEU A 11 21.51 6.54 5.17
N GLY A 12 21.78 7.59 4.40
CA GLY A 12 21.26 8.93 4.64
C GLY A 12 19.80 8.91 4.22
N ALA A 13 18.93 8.81 5.21
CA ALA A 13 17.49 8.96 5.07
C ALA A 13 17.14 10.40 4.66
N SER A 14 17.47 10.77 3.44
CA SER A 14 16.75 11.80 2.70
C SER A 14 15.55 11.11 2.07
N ALA A 15 14.58 10.70 2.90
CA ALA A 15 13.25 10.43 2.41
C ALA A 15 12.70 11.78 1.93
N THR A 16 13.02 12.16 0.70
CA THR A 16 12.15 12.99 -0.11
C THR A 16 10.78 12.34 0.04
N GLY A 17 9.92 13.00 0.83
CA GLY A 17 8.58 12.52 1.10
C GLY A 17 7.90 12.19 -0.22
N PRO A 18 6.90 11.29 -0.23
CA PRO A 18 6.15 11.03 -1.45
C PRO A 18 5.72 12.38 -2.00
N THR A 19 6.35 12.77 -3.10
CA THR A 19 5.93 13.89 -3.92
C THR A 19 4.49 13.57 -4.25
N SER A 20 3.62 14.56 -4.05
CA SER A 20 2.23 14.51 -4.45
C SER A 20 2.18 14.23 -5.95
N ALA A 21 2.23 12.94 -6.29
CA ALA A 21 1.78 12.37 -7.53
C ALA A 21 0.41 13.02 -7.74
N SER A 22 0.26 13.80 -8.81
CA SER A 22 -1.01 14.40 -9.20
C SER A 22 -2.03 13.28 -9.44
N ALA A 23 -2.59 12.77 -8.35
CA ALA A 23 -3.84 12.05 -8.35
C ALA A 23 -4.83 13.04 -8.95
N ARG A 24 -5.67 12.56 -9.87
CA ARG A 24 -6.88 13.31 -10.23
C ARG A 24 -7.54 13.87 -8.97
N ASP A 25 -8.18 15.04 -9.08
CA ASP A 25 -8.84 15.64 -7.93
C ASP A 25 -9.82 14.65 -7.30
N LEU A 26 -9.52 14.24 -6.07
CA LEU A 26 -10.33 13.27 -5.34
C LEU A 26 -11.51 14.01 -4.74
N LEU A 27 -12.72 13.61 -5.13
CA LEU A 27 -13.94 14.24 -4.66
C LEU A 27 -14.47 13.50 -3.43
N PRO A 28 -14.51 14.11 -2.22
CA PRO A 28 -14.98 13.43 -1.01
C PRO A 28 -16.42 12.91 -1.11
N SER A 29 -17.26 13.55 -1.95
CA SER A 29 -18.64 13.13 -2.22
C SER A 29 -18.74 11.88 -3.11
N ASN A 30 -17.69 11.55 -3.86
CA ASN A 30 -17.65 10.33 -4.64
C ASN A 30 -17.31 9.15 -3.71
N PRO A 31 -18.17 8.12 -3.61
CA PRO A 31 -17.98 7.05 -2.63
C PRO A 31 -16.71 6.21 -2.87
N TYR A 32 -16.21 6.14 -4.11
CA TYR A 32 -14.96 5.45 -4.46
C TYR A 32 -13.74 6.27 -4.03
N ASP A 33 -13.76 7.58 -4.32
CA ASP A 33 -12.66 8.49 -3.94
C ASP A 33 -12.58 8.64 -2.42
N ALA A 34 -13.73 8.61 -1.72
CA ALA A 34 -13.79 8.58 -0.27
C ALA A 34 -13.01 7.39 0.33
N ARG A 35 -12.93 6.24 -0.35
CA ARG A 35 -12.12 5.09 0.11
C ARG A 35 -10.62 5.38 0.00
N ILE A 36 -10.18 6.00 -1.10
CA ILE A 36 -8.78 6.42 -1.27
C ILE A 36 -8.41 7.47 -0.23
N ILE A 37 -9.27 8.47 -0.02
CA ILE A 37 -9.06 9.52 0.98
C ILE A 37 -8.92 8.92 2.38
N ALA A 38 -9.79 7.96 2.75
CA ALA A 38 -9.71 7.27 4.03
C ALA A 38 -8.38 6.50 4.17
N ALA A 39 -7.98 5.73 3.16
CA ALA A 39 -6.73 4.98 3.15
C ALA A 39 -5.50 5.90 3.26
N ASN A 40 -5.50 7.03 2.56
CA ASN A 40 -4.42 8.02 2.66
C ASN A 40 -4.37 8.66 4.06
N ARG A 41 -5.52 9.04 4.63
CA ARG A 41 -5.58 9.61 5.98
C ARG A 41 -5.03 8.66 7.03
N CYS A 42 -5.33 7.36 6.93
CA CYS A 42 -4.82 6.38 7.87
C CYS A 42 -3.32 6.13 7.68
N ASN A 43 -2.80 6.15 6.45
CA ASN A 43 -1.36 6.11 6.19
C ASN A 43 -0.64 7.30 6.84
N THR A 44 -1.14 8.52 6.64
CA THR A 44 -0.58 9.72 7.26
C THR A 44 -0.59 9.60 8.79
N ALA A 45 -1.71 9.20 9.39
CA ALA A 45 -1.82 9.02 10.83
C ALA A 45 -0.87 7.94 11.35
N ALA A 46 -0.72 6.82 10.63
CA ALA A 46 0.16 5.73 11.03
C ALA A 46 1.63 6.17 11.03
N ARG A 47 2.05 6.91 10.00
CA ARG A 47 3.41 7.45 9.91
C ARG A 47 3.70 8.48 11.00
N GLN A 48 2.76 9.38 11.26
CA GLN A 48 2.91 10.41 12.31
C GLN A 48 2.86 9.82 13.72
N GLY A 49 2.03 8.79 13.94
CA GLY A 49 1.87 8.12 15.23
C GLY A 49 2.84 6.96 15.46
N GLY A 50 3.94 6.85 14.69
CA GLY A 50 4.95 5.80 14.86
C GLY A 50 4.41 4.37 14.74
N PHE A 51 3.34 4.17 13.96
CA PHE A 51 2.62 2.90 13.81
C PHE A 51 2.04 2.33 15.12
N ALA A 52 1.58 3.19 16.02
CA ALA A 52 0.88 2.77 17.24
C ALA A 52 -0.27 1.78 16.93
N PRO A 53 -0.46 0.71 17.74
CA PRO A 53 -1.44 -0.35 17.44
C PRO A 53 -2.85 0.15 17.14
N MET A 54 -3.35 1.10 17.93
CA MET A 54 -4.69 1.69 17.72
C MET A 54 -4.83 2.37 16.34
N VAL A 55 -3.75 2.91 15.78
CA VAL A 55 -3.77 3.51 14.44
C VAL A 55 -3.79 2.42 13.37
N LEU A 56 -3.06 1.32 13.57
CA LEU A 56 -3.11 0.16 12.68
C LEU A 56 -4.50 -0.47 12.66
N ASP A 57 -5.16 -0.59 13.81
CA ASP A 57 -6.55 -1.11 13.88
C ASP A 57 -7.53 -0.24 13.07
N LYS A 58 -7.36 1.09 13.12
CA LYS A 58 -8.12 2.01 12.25
C LYS A 58 -7.83 1.79 10.76
N CYS A 59 -6.57 1.57 10.38
CA CYS A 59 -6.20 1.25 9.00
C CYS A 59 -6.85 -0.07 8.53
N ARG A 60 -6.91 -1.07 9.40
CA ARG A 60 -7.61 -2.34 9.13
C ARG A 60 -9.10 -2.13 8.94
N ALA A 61 -9.74 -1.37 9.81
CA ALA A 61 -11.16 -1.05 9.67
C ALA A 61 -11.48 -0.35 8.33
N ILE A 62 -10.57 0.51 7.84
CA ILE A 62 -10.73 1.16 6.51
C ILE A 62 -10.61 0.16 5.36
N TYR A 63 -9.71 -0.82 5.46
CA TYR A 63 -9.65 -1.91 4.50
C TYR A 63 -10.95 -2.73 4.50
N ASP A 64 -11.41 -3.16 5.69
CA ASP A 64 -12.62 -3.96 5.85
C ASP A 64 -13.86 -3.22 5.33
N GLU A 65 -13.93 -1.92 5.59
CA GLU A 65 -14.99 -1.05 5.07
C GLU A 65 -14.96 -0.94 3.55
N THR A 66 -13.78 -0.88 2.95
CA THR A 66 -13.62 -0.84 1.50
C THR A 66 -14.07 -2.16 0.87
N VAL A 67 -13.75 -3.30 1.49
CA VAL A 67 -14.24 -4.63 1.06
C VAL A 67 -15.75 -4.73 1.20
N ARG A 68 -16.33 -4.22 2.29
CA ARG A 68 -17.77 -4.19 2.51
C ARG A 68 -18.47 -3.33 1.45
N PHE A 69 -17.93 -2.15 1.16
CA PHE A 69 -18.44 -1.28 0.11
C PHE A 69 -18.40 -1.97 -1.26
N GLU A 70 -17.26 -2.56 -1.63
CA GLU A 70 -17.11 -3.30 -2.89
C GLU A 70 -18.19 -4.38 -3.07
N ARG A 71 -18.48 -5.14 -2.01
CA ARG A 71 -19.52 -6.19 -2.02
C ARG A 71 -20.94 -5.63 -2.14
N SER A 72 -21.17 -4.40 -1.66
CA SER A 72 -22.48 -3.75 -1.73
C SER A 72 -22.81 -3.16 -3.10
N VAL A 73 -21.83 -3.06 -4.02
CA VAL A 73 -22.04 -2.47 -5.34
C VAL A 73 -22.15 -3.58 -6.40
N PRO A 74 -23.37 -3.88 -6.91
CA PRO A 74 -23.60 -5.00 -7.82
C PRO A 74 -23.04 -4.78 -9.23
N LYS A 75 -22.80 -3.52 -9.65
CA LYS A 75 -22.22 -3.18 -10.95
C LYS A 75 -21.21 -2.05 -10.77
N MET A 76 -19.95 -2.33 -11.08
CA MET A 76 -18.85 -1.36 -11.08
C MET A 76 -18.23 -1.28 -12.46
N THR A 77 -17.87 -0.08 -12.90
CA THR A 77 -16.99 0.10 -14.06
C THR A 77 -15.58 -0.41 -13.74
N ALA A 78 -14.78 -0.69 -14.76
CA ALA A 78 -13.38 -1.09 -14.56
C ALA A 78 -12.58 0.00 -13.83
N ALA A 79 -12.78 1.29 -14.16
CA ALA A 79 -12.14 2.41 -13.47
C ALA A 79 -12.51 2.49 -11.97
N GLN A 80 -13.79 2.24 -11.63
CA GLN A 80 -14.26 2.16 -10.24
C GLN A 80 -13.63 1.00 -9.49
N ARG A 81 -13.52 -0.17 -10.14
CA ARG A 81 -12.83 -1.35 -9.59
C ARG A 81 -11.35 -1.05 -9.32
N ASN A 82 -10.67 -0.42 -10.27
CA ASN A 82 -9.29 0.03 -10.11
C ASN A 82 -9.13 0.97 -8.91
N THR A 83 -10.10 1.87 -8.67
CA THR A 83 -10.07 2.74 -7.48
C THR A 83 -10.16 1.94 -6.19
N LEU A 84 -11.05 0.93 -6.11
CA LEU A 84 -11.15 0.09 -4.91
C LEU A 84 -9.92 -0.80 -4.71
N ILE A 85 -9.30 -1.29 -5.78
CA ILE A 85 -8.03 -2.04 -5.72
C ILE A 85 -6.95 -1.20 -5.08
N VAL A 86 -6.78 0.05 -5.54
CA VAL A 86 -5.79 0.97 -4.98
C VAL A 86 -6.13 1.29 -3.51
N ALA A 87 -7.39 1.57 -3.16
CA ALA A 87 -7.79 1.87 -1.78
C ALA A 87 -7.51 0.71 -0.81
N LYS A 88 -7.84 -0.52 -1.21
CA LYS A 88 -7.53 -1.74 -0.45
C LYS A 88 -6.02 -1.91 -0.29
N GLY A 89 -5.28 -1.80 -1.39
CA GLY A 89 -3.83 -1.93 -1.40
C GLY A 89 -3.13 -0.92 -0.48
N LEU A 90 -3.54 0.35 -0.51
CA LEU A 90 -2.96 1.41 0.35
C LEU A 90 -3.16 1.15 1.84
N SER A 91 -4.36 0.71 2.22
CA SER A 91 -4.68 0.35 3.60
C SER A 91 -3.81 -0.83 4.07
N MET A 92 -3.67 -1.87 3.24
CA MET A 92 -2.86 -3.05 3.54
C MET A 92 -1.36 -2.76 3.52
N MET A 93 -0.87 -1.91 2.62
CA MET A 93 0.52 -1.45 2.62
C MET A 93 0.87 -0.75 3.93
N THR A 94 -0.05 0.07 4.46
CA THR A 94 0.14 0.73 5.75
C THR A 94 0.23 -0.29 6.89
N LEU A 95 -0.64 -1.31 6.90
CA LEU A 95 -0.58 -2.40 7.88
C LEU A 95 0.71 -3.22 7.77
N ALA A 96 1.13 -3.57 6.56
CA ALA A 96 2.37 -4.31 6.32
C ALA A 96 3.58 -3.53 6.86
N GLY A 97 3.68 -2.24 6.51
CA GLY A 97 4.73 -1.36 7.02
C GLY A 97 4.70 -1.21 8.54
N GLY A 98 3.50 -1.09 9.13
CA GLY A 98 3.33 -0.99 10.57
C GLY A 98 3.76 -2.24 11.32
N TYR A 99 3.30 -3.43 10.91
CA TYR A 99 3.72 -4.66 11.56
C TYR A 99 5.19 -4.99 11.29
N LEU A 100 5.73 -4.65 10.11
CA LEU A 100 7.15 -4.77 9.85
C LEU A 100 7.97 -3.87 10.80
N ASN A 101 7.51 -2.65 11.07
CA ASN A 101 8.15 -1.75 12.03
C ASN A 101 8.09 -2.30 13.47
N LEU A 102 6.95 -2.88 13.87
CA LEU A 102 6.78 -3.45 15.20
C LEU A 102 7.55 -4.76 15.41
N ASP A 103 7.63 -5.61 14.37
CA ASP A 103 8.30 -6.91 14.43
C ASP A 103 9.81 -6.80 14.19
N GLY A 104 10.26 -5.78 13.46
CA GLY A 104 11.63 -5.66 12.97
C GLY A 104 12.00 -6.67 11.87
N VAL A 105 11.10 -7.59 11.52
CA VAL A 105 11.34 -8.69 10.57
C VAL A 105 10.13 -8.94 9.66
N MET A 106 10.38 -9.59 8.52
CA MET A 106 9.33 -10.04 7.59
C MET A 106 8.60 -11.26 8.17
N SER A 107 7.67 -11.03 9.09
CA SER A 107 6.93 -12.08 9.79
C SER A 107 5.80 -12.69 8.94
N ALA A 108 5.31 -13.86 9.34
CA ALA A 108 4.17 -14.52 8.69
C ALA A 108 2.93 -13.60 8.56
N ARG A 109 2.67 -12.75 9.58
CA ARG A 109 1.55 -11.80 9.53
C ARG A 109 1.76 -10.69 8.51
N VAL A 110 2.99 -10.18 8.35
CA VAL A 110 3.31 -9.21 7.30
C VAL A 110 3.12 -9.85 5.93
N CYS A 111 3.62 -11.07 5.73
CA CYS A 111 3.48 -11.79 4.47
C CYS A 111 2.03 -12.11 4.11
N GLN A 112 1.17 -12.41 5.08
CA GLN A 112 -0.26 -12.58 4.84
C GLN A 112 -0.91 -11.29 4.32
N ILE A 113 -0.47 -10.12 4.78
CA ILE A 113 -0.93 -8.82 4.30
C ILE A 113 -0.43 -8.56 2.88
N ILE A 114 0.84 -8.89 2.58
CA ILE A 114 1.39 -8.81 1.23
C ILE A 114 0.59 -9.68 0.24
N ARG A 115 0.15 -10.88 0.64
CA ARG A 115 -0.77 -11.71 -0.17
C ARG A 115 -2.11 -11.04 -0.45
N VAL A 116 -2.60 -10.20 0.45
CA VAL A 116 -3.84 -9.44 0.22
C VAL A 116 -3.60 -8.31 -0.78
N ILE A 117 -2.44 -7.63 -0.71
CA ILE A 117 -2.04 -6.64 -1.71
C ILE A 117 -1.94 -7.31 -3.08
N ASP A 118 -1.19 -8.41 -3.18
CA ASP A 118 -1.01 -9.18 -4.42
C ASP A 118 -2.35 -9.59 -5.06
N ARG A 119 -3.23 -10.23 -4.29
CA ARG A 119 -4.58 -10.60 -4.76
C ARG A 119 -5.43 -9.40 -5.18
N SER A 120 -5.28 -8.25 -4.52
CA SER A 120 -6.00 -7.05 -4.91
C SER A 120 -5.50 -6.52 -6.26
N LEU A 121 -4.18 -6.49 -6.46
CA LEU A 121 -3.55 -6.03 -7.69
C LEU A 121 -3.84 -6.91 -8.91
N ALA A 122 -4.06 -8.22 -8.71
CA ALA A 122 -4.41 -9.15 -9.78
C ALA A 122 -5.71 -8.77 -10.53
N GLY A 123 -6.59 -7.98 -9.93
CA GLY A 123 -7.82 -7.51 -10.57
C GLY A 123 -7.71 -6.17 -11.30
N TYR A 124 -6.52 -5.54 -11.34
CA TYR A 124 -6.35 -4.21 -11.92
C TYR A 124 -6.38 -4.26 -13.45
N ASP A 125 -7.19 -3.40 -14.06
CA ASP A 125 -7.34 -3.30 -15.52
C ASP A 125 -6.54 -2.09 -16.06
N PRO A 126 -5.40 -2.28 -16.72
CA PRO A 126 -4.59 -1.18 -17.25
C PRO A 126 -5.27 -0.42 -18.41
N SER A 127 -6.30 -0.99 -19.04
CA SER A 127 -7.06 -0.33 -20.11
C SER A 127 -8.12 0.64 -19.61
N ALA A 128 -8.38 0.66 -18.29
CA ALA A 128 -9.34 1.52 -17.63
C ALA A 128 -8.65 2.55 -16.70
N PRO A 129 -7.97 3.57 -17.27
CA PRO A 129 -7.25 4.56 -16.48
C PRO A 129 -8.21 5.29 -15.54
N ASN A 130 -7.70 5.61 -14.35
CA ASN A 130 -8.47 6.28 -13.31
C ASN A 130 -7.65 7.33 -12.57
N GLY A 131 -6.49 7.74 -13.09
CA GLY A 131 -5.68 8.82 -12.50
C GLY A 131 -5.00 8.43 -11.18
N LEU A 132 -4.95 7.13 -10.84
CA LEU A 132 -4.29 6.59 -9.65
C LEU A 132 -3.10 5.68 -9.99
N GLU A 133 -2.61 5.73 -11.23
CA GLU A 133 -1.61 4.82 -11.77
C GLU A 133 -0.30 4.88 -10.98
N LYS A 134 0.08 6.06 -10.47
CA LYS A 134 1.26 6.22 -9.59
C LYS A 134 1.10 5.51 -8.25
N LEU A 135 -0.11 5.53 -7.67
CA LEU A 135 -0.40 4.79 -6.43
C LEU A 135 -0.44 3.29 -6.70
N HIS A 136 -1.03 2.87 -7.83
CA HIS A 136 -0.96 1.49 -8.28
C HIS A 136 0.49 1.01 -8.44
N GLN A 137 1.36 1.79 -9.10
CA GLN A 137 2.77 1.45 -9.28
C GLN A 137 3.51 1.34 -7.93
N MET A 138 3.21 2.21 -6.97
CA MET A 138 3.77 2.11 -5.62
C MET A 138 3.36 0.79 -4.93
N LEU A 139 2.12 0.35 -5.10
CA LEU A 139 1.64 -0.93 -4.55
C LEU A 139 2.32 -2.12 -5.22
N VAL A 140 2.47 -2.08 -6.56
CA VAL A 140 3.23 -3.06 -7.35
C VAL A 140 4.66 -3.17 -6.83
N ASN A 141 5.37 -2.04 -6.71
CA ASN A 141 6.75 -2.02 -6.20
C ASN A 141 6.82 -2.56 -4.76
N THR A 142 5.83 -2.24 -3.91
CA THR A 142 5.77 -2.76 -2.54
C THR A 142 5.65 -4.27 -2.53
N ARG A 143 4.73 -4.83 -3.32
CA ARG A 143 4.55 -6.28 -3.49
C ARG A 143 5.85 -6.91 -3.99
N ASP A 144 6.41 -6.42 -5.09
CA ASP A 144 7.55 -7.03 -5.76
C ASP A 144 8.81 -7.04 -4.88
N ASN A 145 8.97 -6.02 -4.03
CA ASN A 145 10.05 -5.98 -3.04
C ASN A 145 9.81 -6.90 -1.81
N ALA A 146 8.56 -7.20 -1.48
CA ALA A 146 8.21 -7.94 -0.27
C ALA A 146 8.04 -9.45 -0.52
N VAL A 147 7.52 -9.86 -1.69
CA VAL A 147 7.28 -11.27 -2.03
C VAL A 147 8.56 -12.12 -1.94
N PRO A 148 9.73 -11.71 -2.49
CA PRO A 148 10.96 -12.47 -2.35
C PRO A 148 11.36 -12.66 -0.89
N LYS A 149 11.21 -11.63 -0.04
CA LYS A 149 11.51 -11.71 1.39
C LYS A 149 10.58 -12.68 2.11
N CYS A 150 9.31 -12.69 1.74
CA CYS A 150 8.33 -13.66 2.25
C CYS A 150 8.64 -15.10 1.83
N ARG A 151 9.13 -15.31 0.59
CA ARG A 151 9.59 -16.64 0.13
C ARG A 151 10.81 -17.10 0.90
N SER A 152 11.84 -16.25 1.02
CA SER A 152 13.05 -16.58 1.78
C SER A 152 12.77 -16.90 3.25
N GLY A 153 11.73 -16.30 3.84
CA GLY A 153 11.27 -16.59 5.19
C GLY A 153 10.34 -17.81 5.32
N GLY A 154 10.02 -18.52 4.23
CA GLY A 154 9.07 -19.65 4.25
C GLY A 154 7.63 -19.24 4.56
N HIS A 155 7.24 -18.00 4.25
CA HIS A 155 5.93 -17.41 4.54
C HIS A 155 5.12 -17.09 3.27
N TRP A 156 5.54 -17.61 2.12
CA TRP A 156 4.85 -17.48 0.84
C TRP A 156 4.62 -18.89 0.28
N PRO A 157 3.46 -19.20 -0.34
CA PRO A 157 3.29 -20.50 -0.99
C PRO A 157 4.27 -20.63 -2.15
N ASP A 158 4.74 -21.85 -2.38
CA ASP A 158 5.59 -22.18 -3.54
C ASP A 158 4.82 -22.03 -4.86
#